data_AF-A0A844GJ10-F1
#
_entry.id   AF-A0A844GJ10-F1
#
_cell.length_a   1.000
_cell.length_b   1.000
_cell.length_c   1.000
_cell.angle_alpha   90.00
_cell.angle_beta   90.00
_cell.angle_gamma   90.00
#
_symmetry.space_group_name_H-M   'P 1'
#
loop_
_entity.id
_entity.type
_entity.pdbx_description
1 polymer ?
#
loop_
_entity_poly.entity_id
_entity_poly.type
_entity_poly.pdbx_seq_one_letter_code
_entity_poly.pdbx_strand_id
1 'polypeptide(L)'
;MKRKKVITMIATALAFTMTVCGSSTAIAASELTAESKPATQYTIDANQEVYALLDFEDTTEFENATKGLLASPDTLDICDENGKVVWSQTAYAFLDQDAPDTANPSLWRDTQLNHIYGLFEVTDGIYQVRGYDMSNVTFIKGDTGWIVVDPLMSVECAQAALALVEENLGAFPVKAVIYSHSHVDHFGGVKGIVSEEEVQAGNVQVIAPEGFEKHAVSENIYAGTAMGRRASYQYGTMLDGGETGSLAIGIGMGQSKGRTSYISPTLRRGWHRPLQRFIHQM
;
A
#
# COMPACT_ATOMS: atom_id res chain seq x y z
N MET A 1 -8.86 104.18 3.43
CA MET A 1 -9.79 104.62 4.49
C MET A 1 -11.10 103.86 4.37
N LYS A 2 -11.62 103.40 5.53
CA LYS A 2 -12.96 102.83 5.80
C LYS A 2 -13.23 101.34 5.48
N ARG A 3 -12.95 100.52 6.50
CA ARG A 3 -13.72 99.32 6.90
C ARG A 3 -15.17 99.70 7.31
N LYS A 4 -16.13 98.78 7.13
CA LYS A 4 -17.18 98.34 8.10
C LYS A 4 -18.07 97.27 7.42
N LYS A 5 -18.07 96.01 7.88
CA LYS A 5 -19.03 95.32 8.82
C LYS A 5 -20.44 95.14 8.20
N VAL A 6 -21.07 93.97 8.15
CA VAL A 6 -21.75 93.18 9.23
C VAL A 6 -22.19 91.83 8.59
N ILE A 7 -21.70 90.65 9.01
CA ILE A 7 -22.24 89.68 9.99
C ILE A 7 -23.71 89.24 9.76
N THR A 8 -23.92 88.00 9.31
CA THR A 8 -24.96 87.12 9.86
C THR A 8 -24.38 85.71 10.02
N MET A 9 -24.48 85.23 11.25
CA MET A 9 -23.99 83.97 11.78
C MET A 9 -25.21 83.05 11.91
N ILE A 10 -25.20 81.88 11.28
CA ILE A 10 -26.06 80.75 11.68
C ILE A 10 -25.12 79.59 12.00
N ALA A 11 -25.06 79.26 13.29
CA ALA A 11 -24.41 78.10 13.84
C ALA A 11 -25.48 77.08 14.26
N THR A 12 -25.27 75.81 13.89
CA THR A 12 -25.76 74.52 14.44
C THR A 12 -25.92 73.52 13.28
N ALA A 13 -25.50 72.25 13.30
CA ALA A 13 -24.79 71.44 14.28
C ALA A 13 -24.11 70.24 13.59
N LEU A 14 -22.98 69.86 14.16
CA LEU A 14 -22.27 68.57 14.23
C LEU A 14 -22.99 67.28 13.74
N ALA A 15 -22.34 66.53 12.84
CA ALA A 15 -22.11 65.07 12.87
C ALA A 15 -21.21 64.68 11.67
N PHE A 16 -19.95 64.25 11.87
CA PHE A 16 -19.50 62.84 11.84
C PHE A 16 -19.89 62.15 10.50
N THR A 17 -19.02 61.58 9.66
CA THR A 17 -17.61 61.16 9.72
C THR A 17 -17.21 60.67 8.33
N MET A 18 -15.90 60.57 8.11
CA MET A 18 -15.21 59.98 6.95
C MET A 18 -15.91 58.79 6.28
N THR A 19 -15.91 58.77 4.95
CA THR A 19 -16.04 57.51 4.18
C THR A 19 -14.85 57.43 3.22
N VAL A 20 -13.76 56.87 3.73
CA VAL A 20 -12.60 56.41 2.95
C VAL A 20 -12.38 54.94 3.28
N CYS A 21 -12.17 54.15 2.23
CA CYS A 21 -11.60 52.79 2.19
C CYS A 21 -12.27 51.67 3.00
N GLY A 22 -12.70 50.63 2.27
CA GLY A 22 -12.93 49.32 2.86
C GLY A 22 -13.81 48.42 2.01
N SER A 23 -13.43 48.14 0.76
CA SER A 23 -13.89 46.91 0.10
C SER A 23 -13.13 45.75 0.72
N SER A 24 -13.44 45.45 1.98
CA SER A 24 -13.06 44.21 2.62
C SER A 24 -13.89 43.13 1.95
N THR A 25 -13.34 42.44 0.95
CA THR A 25 -13.79 41.09 0.61
C THR A 25 -13.61 40.28 1.89
N ALA A 26 -14.71 40.11 2.64
CA ALA A 26 -14.76 39.18 3.73
C ALA A 26 -14.38 37.82 3.14
N ILE A 27 -13.19 37.33 3.49
CA ILE A 27 -12.86 35.92 3.33
C ILE A 27 -13.88 35.22 4.20
N ALA A 28 -14.92 34.66 3.59
CA ALA A 28 -15.86 33.80 4.29
C ALA A 28 -15.00 32.71 4.93
N ALA A 29 -15.03 32.64 6.26
CA ALA A 29 -14.40 31.52 6.96
C ALA A 29 -15.08 30.26 6.43
N SER A 30 -14.34 29.46 5.65
CA SER A 30 -14.83 28.17 5.19
C SER A 30 -15.20 27.37 6.43
N GLU A 31 -16.47 27.03 6.58
CA GLU A 31 -16.87 26.09 7.62
C GLU A 31 -16.13 24.76 7.41
N LEU A 32 -15.60 24.21 8.51
CA LEU A 32 -14.95 22.91 8.50
C LEU A 32 -16.06 21.86 8.40
N THR A 33 -16.14 21.21 7.25
CA THR A 33 -17.09 20.13 6.95
C THR A 33 -16.36 18.79 6.94
N ALA A 34 -17.10 17.69 7.11
CA ALA A 34 -16.56 16.33 6.96
C ALA A 34 -16.21 15.99 5.50
N GLU A 35 -16.78 16.71 4.54
CA GLU A 35 -16.55 16.51 3.10
C GLU A 35 -15.12 16.88 2.68
N SER A 36 -14.52 16.02 1.86
CA SER A 36 -13.29 16.33 1.12
C SER A 36 -13.51 17.52 0.19
N LYS A 37 -12.53 18.43 0.14
CA LYS A 37 -12.59 19.62 -0.73
C LYS A 37 -11.72 19.40 -1.98
N PRO A 38 -12.03 20.07 -3.10
CA PRO A 38 -11.15 20.08 -4.27
C PRO A 38 -9.75 20.61 -3.95
N ALA A 39 -8.78 20.26 -4.79
CA ALA A 39 -7.43 20.81 -4.72
C ALA A 39 -7.46 22.34 -4.87
N THR A 40 -6.70 23.03 -4.02
CA THR A 40 -6.51 24.49 -4.17
C THR A 40 -5.53 24.78 -5.29
N GLN A 41 -5.51 26.02 -5.81
CA GLN A 41 -4.50 26.42 -6.79
C GLN A 41 -3.07 26.15 -6.30
N TYR A 42 -2.78 26.36 -5.01
CA TYR A 42 -1.48 26.05 -4.42
C TYR A 42 -1.13 24.56 -4.50
N THR A 43 -2.12 23.66 -4.34
CA THR A 43 -1.93 22.21 -4.46
C THR A 43 -1.68 21.82 -5.91
N ILE A 44 -2.46 22.39 -6.84
CA ILE A 44 -2.30 22.17 -8.28
C ILE A 44 -0.91 22.60 -8.71
N ASP A 45 -0.48 23.81 -8.36
CA ASP A 45 0.85 24.34 -8.71
C ASP A 45 1.96 23.44 -8.15
N ALA A 46 1.83 22.96 -6.90
CA ALA A 46 2.78 22.02 -6.30
C ALA A 46 2.83 20.66 -7.03
N ASN A 47 1.70 20.16 -7.52
CA ASN A 47 1.68 18.94 -8.35
C ASN A 47 2.33 19.18 -9.72
N GLN A 48 2.15 20.36 -10.33
CA GLN A 48 2.82 20.72 -11.59
C GLN A 48 4.35 20.82 -11.43
N GLU A 49 4.84 21.27 -10.27
CA GLU A 49 6.28 21.27 -9.96
C GLU A 49 6.87 19.85 -9.97
N VAL A 50 6.09 18.82 -9.61
CA VAL A 50 6.54 17.42 -9.66
C VAL A 50 6.70 16.94 -11.10
N TYR A 51 5.77 17.28 -11.99
CA TYR A 51 5.90 17.02 -13.43
C TYR A 51 7.12 17.70 -14.04
N ALA A 52 7.48 18.90 -13.57
CA ALA A 52 8.68 19.60 -14.04
C ALA A 52 9.99 19.01 -13.48
N LEU A 53 9.94 18.32 -12.33
CA LEU A 53 11.10 17.78 -11.64
C LEU A 53 11.48 16.36 -12.08
N LEU A 54 10.49 15.52 -12.39
CA LEU A 54 10.68 14.10 -12.67
C LEU A 54 10.48 13.79 -14.16
N ASP A 55 11.13 12.73 -14.64
CA ASP A 55 10.97 12.24 -16.00
C ASP A 55 9.79 11.25 -16.08
N PHE A 56 8.62 11.75 -16.45
CA PHE A 56 7.41 10.93 -16.63
C PHE A 56 7.38 10.19 -17.98
N GLU A 57 8.26 10.54 -18.91
CA GLU A 57 8.39 9.84 -20.20
C GLU A 57 9.21 8.54 -20.05
N ASP A 58 9.96 8.37 -18.96
CA ASP A 58 10.63 7.12 -18.64
C ASP A 58 9.61 6.02 -18.29
N THR A 59 9.46 5.04 -19.17
CA THR A 59 8.55 3.89 -19.02
C THR A 59 9.22 2.66 -18.41
N THR A 60 10.49 2.73 -18.00
CA THR A 60 11.28 1.58 -17.52
C THR A 60 10.59 0.85 -16.36
N GLU A 61 9.96 1.57 -15.43
CA GLU A 61 9.26 0.95 -14.30
C GLU A 61 8.01 0.19 -14.75
N PHE A 62 7.27 0.71 -15.73
CA PHE A 62 6.11 0.02 -16.31
C PHE A 62 6.54 -1.24 -17.06
N GLU A 63 7.62 -1.17 -17.84
CA GLU A 63 8.20 -2.33 -18.52
C GLU A 63 8.62 -3.40 -17.50
N ASN A 64 9.29 -3.00 -16.41
CA ASN A 64 9.71 -3.93 -15.36
C ASN A 64 8.52 -4.52 -14.60
N ALA A 65 7.48 -3.72 -14.33
CA ALA A 65 6.27 -4.18 -13.67
C ALA A 65 5.46 -5.14 -14.56
N THR A 66 5.45 -4.98 -15.88
CA THR A 66 4.68 -5.88 -16.77
C THR A 66 5.48 -7.09 -17.26
N LYS A 67 6.82 -7.05 -17.16
CA LYS A 67 7.71 -8.11 -17.62
C LYS A 67 7.40 -9.45 -16.96
N GLY A 68 7.25 -10.47 -17.79
CA GLY A 68 7.06 -11.86 -17.35
C GLY A 68 5.65 -12.17 -16.88
N LEU A 69 4.66 -11.29 -17.07
CA LEU A 69 3.26 -11.59 -16.75
C LEU A 69 2.78 -12.84 -17.49
N LEU A 70 2.40 -13.88 -16.73
CA LEU A 70 1.89 -15.15 -17.24
C LEU A 70 0.37 -15.20 -17.18
N ALA A 71 -0.21 -14.75 -16.07
CA ALA A 71 -1.65 -14.77 -15.83
C ALA A 71 -2.07 -13.69 -14.85
N SER A 72 -3.21 -13.06 -15.11
CA SER A 72 -3.91 -12.19 -14.17
C SER A 72 -5.41 -12.42 -14.36
N PRO A 73 -6.20 -12.56 -13.28
CA PRO A 73 -7.65 -12.57 -13.43
C PRO A 73 -8.15 -11.18 -13.86
N ASP A 74 -9.31 -11.14 -14.52
CA ASP A 74 -9.93 -9.87 -14.97
C ASP A 74 -10.29 -8.96 -13.78
N THR A 75 -10.68 -9.56 -12.66
CA THR A 75 -10.90 -8.89 -11.38
C THR A 75 -10.28 -9.73 -10.26
N LEU A 76 -9.86 -9.05 -9.19
CA LEU A 76 -9.31 -9.72 -8.01
C LEU A 76 -9.98 -9.19 -6.75
N ASP A 77 -10.94 -9.97 -6.25
CA ASP A 77 -11.52 -9.84 -4.92
C ASP A 77 -11.32 -11.18 -4.18
N ILE A 78 -10.61 -11.13 -3.06
CA ILE A 78 -10.35 -12.29 -2.20
C ILE A 78 -11.26 -12.15 -1.00
N CYS A 79 -12.03 -13.20 -0.69
CA CYS A 79 -12.98 -13.23 0.41
C CYS A 79 -12.59 -14.27 1.46
N ASP A 80 -13.02 -14.05 2.70
CA ASP A 80 -13.01 -15.07 3.73
C ASP A 80 -14.16 -16.10 3.53
N GLU A 81 -14.18 -17.12 4.39
CA GLU A 81 -15.20 -18.19 4.38
C GLU A 81 -16.65 -17.69 4.56
N ASN A 82 -16.85 -16.47 5.07
CA ASN A 82 -18.15 -15.86 5.26
C ASN A 82 -18.53 -14.90 4.11
N GLY A 83 -17.69 -14.81 3.07
CA GLY A 83 -17.89 -13.93 1.91
C GLY A 83 -17.49 -12.47 2.15
N LYS A 84 -16.81 -12.15 3.26
CA LYS A 84 -16.31 -10.79 3.50
C LYS A 84 -15.01 -10.59 2.70
N VAL A 85 -14.94 -9.50 1.94
CA VAL A 85 -13.73 -9.12 1.20
C VAL A 85 -12.57 -8.84 2.16
N VAL A 86 -11.47 -9.58 1.99
CA VAL A 86 -10.21 -9.42 2.74
C VAL A 86 -9.16 -8.64 1.94
N TRP A 87 -9.22 -8.72 0.60
CA TRP A 87 -8.35 -7.99 -0.31
C TRP A 87 -9.10 -7.73 -1.62
N SER A 88 -8.87 -6.56 -2.23
CA SER A 88 -9.49 -6.20 -3.50
C SER A 88 -8.57 -5.29 -4.30
N GLN A 89 -8.25 -5.71 -5.53
CA GLN A 89 -7.71 -4.79 -6.54
C GLN A 89 -8.84 -4.04 -7.23
N THR A 90 -10.04 -4.62 -7.33
CA THR A 90 -11.22 -3.96 -7.93
C THR A 90 -11.53 -2.61 -7.28
N ALA A 91 -11.26 -2.48 -5.97
CA ALA A 91 -11.38 -1.22 -5.22
C ALA A 91 -10.53 -0.06 -5.77
N TYR A 92 -9.54 -0.35 -6.63
CA TYR A 92 -8.62 0.61 -7.23
C TYR A 92 -8.85 0.83 -8.74
N ALA A 93 -10.00 0.40 -9.29
CA ALA A 93 -10.36 0.57 -10.70
C ALA A 93 -10.43 2.05 -11.15
N PHE A 94 -10.43 3.01 -10.22
CA PHE A 94 -10.37 4.45 -10.49
C PHE A 94 -9.01 4.94 -11.04
N LEU A 95 -8.01 4.07 -11.11
CA LEU A 95 -6.65 4.40 -11.56
C LEU A 95 -6.47 4.44 -13.09
N ASP A 96 -7.47 4.03 -13.87
CA ASP A 96 -7.47 4.05 -15.34
C ASP A 96 -7.72 5.47 -15.89
N GLN A 97 -6.87 6.41 -15.47
CA GLN A 97 -6.86 7.82 -15.86
C GLN A 97 -5.55 8.49 -15.42
N ASP A 98 -5.33 9.71 -15.92
CA ASP A 98 -4.23 10.57 -15.47
C ASP A 98 -4.42 11.00 -14.00
N ALA A 99 -3.32 11.39 -13.35
CA ALA A 99 -3.36 11.82 -11.97
C ALA A 99 -4.29 13.04 -11.79
N PRO A 100 -5.29 12.98 -10.90
CA PRO A 100 -6.15 14.12 -10.60
C PRO A 100 -5.38 15.19 -9.82
N ASP A 101 -5.86 16.42 -9.85
CA ASP A 101 -5.27 17.54 -9.10
C ASP A 101 -5.20 17.31 -7.57
N THR A 102 -5.99 16.36 -7.05
CA THR A 102 -6.02 15.97 -5.64
C THR A 102 -4.97 14.93 -5.24
N ALA A 103 -4.25 14.35 -6.21
CA ALA A 103 -3.21 13.35 -5.99
C ALA A 103 -1.85 13.85 -6.50
N ASN A 104 -0.78 13.53 -5.77
CA ASN A 104 0.57 13.76 -6.28
C ASN A 104 0.82 12.86 -7.49
N PRO A 105 1.30 13.39 -8.64
CA PRO A 105 1.40 12.60 -9.87
C PRO A 105 2.44 11.47 -9.80
N SER A 106 3.51 11.62 -9.01
CA SER A 106 4.47 10.55 -8.78
C SER A 106 3.87 9.41 -7.96
N LEU A 107 3.08 9.73 -6.92
CA LEU A 107 2.40 8.73 -6.12
C LEU A 107 1.27 8.04 -6.91
N TRP A 108 0.60 8.78 -7.80
CA TRP A 108 -0.39 8.19 -8.70
C TRP A 108 0.24 7.14 -9.62
N ARG A 109 1.37 7.48 -10.25
CA ARG A 109 2.14 6.54 -11.08
C ARG A 109 2.61 5.32 -10.28
N ASP A 110 3.14 5.52 -9.07
CA ASP A 110 3.49 4.42 -8.14
C ASP A 110 2.27 3.53 -7.83
N THR A 111 1.09 4.12 -7.65
CA THR A 111 -0.15 3.39 -7.38
C THR A 111 -0.61 2.60 -8.60
N GLN A 112 -0.52 3.17 -9.81
CA GLN A 112 -0.79 2.46 -11.06
C GLN A 112 0.14 1.26 -11.24
N LEU A 113 1.43 1.41 -10.91
CA LEU A 113 2.41 0.34 -10.99
C LEU A 113 2.13 -0.78 -9.97
N ASN A 114 1.77 -0.43 -8.73
CA ASN A 114 1.38 -1.40 -7.70
C ASN A 114 0.02 -2.08 -8.00
N HIS A 115 -0.81 -1.47 -8.86
CA HIS A 115 -2.05 -2.06 -9.36
C HIS A 115 -1.84 -3.04 -10.54
N ILE A 116 -0.58 -3.28 -10.97
CA ILE A 116 -0.24 -4.36 -11.89
C ILE A 116 -0.06 -5.66 -11.09
N TYR A 117 -1.08 -6.51 -11.10
CA TYR A 117 -1.14 -7.75 -10.32
C TYR A 117 -1.17 -9.01 -11.19
N GLY A 118 -0.99 -10.17 -10.55
CA GLY A 118 -1.02 -11.48 -11.20
C GLY A 118 0.20 -12.35 -10.89
N LEU A 119 0.37 -13.39 -11.71
CA LEU A 119 1.49 -14.32 -11.71
C LEU A 119 2.53 -13.90 -12.74
N PHE A 120 3.77 -13.75 -12.30
CA PHE A 120 4.90 -13.32 -13.12
C PHE A 120 6.03 -14.34 -13.07
N GLU A 121 6.68 -14.59 -14.20
CA GLU A 121 7.99 -15.23 -14.27
C GLU A 121 9.09 -14.18 -14.09
N VAL A 122 9.93 -14.34 -13.07
CA VAL A 122 11.11 -13.48 -12.84
C VAL A 122 12.26 -13.98 -13.71
N THR A 123 12.49 -15.29 -13.67
CA THR A 123 13.44 -16.04 -14.49
C THR A 123 13.04 -17.51 -14.46
N ASP A 124 13.74 -18.36 -15.23
CA ASP A 124 13.42 -19.79 -15.31
C ASP A 124 13.35 -20.43 -13.91
N GLY A 125 12.21 -21.04 -13.62
CA GLY A 125 11.93 -21.69 -12.34
C GLY A 125 11.63 -20.76 -11.16
N ILE A 126 11.59 -19.43 -11.33
CA ILE A 126 11.27 -18.47 -10.27
C ILE A 126 10.09 -17.60 -10.67
N TYR A 127 9.03 -17.67 -9.88
CA TYR A 127 7.76 -17.00 -10.13
C TYR A 127 7.35 -16.15 -8.93
N GLN A 128 6.61 -15.08 -9.18
CA GLN A 128 6.01 -14.26 -8.13
C GLN A 128 4.53 -14.05 -8.38
N VAL A 129 3.74 -14.16 -7.33
CA VAL A 129 2.38 -13.61 -7.32
C VAL A 129 2.44 -12.25 -6.62
N ARG A 130 1.96 -11.22 -7.32
CA ARG A 130 2.06 -9.82 -6.89
C ARG A 130 0.68 -9.17 -6.87
N GLY A 131 0.50 -8.20 -5.98
CA GLY A 131 -0.76 -7.47 -5.83
C GLY A 131 -1.92 -8.29 -5.26
N TYR A 132 -1.64 -9.44 -4.63
CA TYR A 132 -2.60 -10.27 -3.89
C TYR A 132 -2.65 -9.91 -2.39
N ASP A 133 -1.70 -9.12 -1.92
CA ASP A 133 -1.58 -8.55 -0.58
C ASP A 133 -0.63 -7.34 -0.66
N MET A 134 -0.17 -6.81 0.47
CA MET A 134 0.87 -5.78 0.56
C MET A 134 2.21 -6.24 -0.05
N SER A 135 2.58 -7.49 0.21
CA SER A 135 3.85 -8.08 -0.20
C SER A 135 3.68 -9.00 -1.41
N ASN A 136 4.81 -9.39 -2.00
CA ASN A 136 4.84 -10.45 -3.00
C ASN A 136 5.10 -11.79 -2.32
N VAL A 137 4.55 -12.87 -2.88
CA VAL A 137 4.96 -14.24 -2.56
C VAL A 137 5.74 -14.82 -3.73
N THR A 138 6.88 -15.45 -3.45
CA THR A 138 7.73 -16.04 -4.48
C THR A 138 7.65 -17.56 -4.45
N PHE A 139 7.52 -18.18 -5.60
CA PHE A 139 7.51 -19.63 -5.79
C PHE A 139 8.74 -20.02 -6.62
N ILE A 140 9.57 -20.89 -6.06
CA ILE A 140 10.78 -21.41 -6.72
C ILE A 140 10.56 -22.89 -6.99
N LYS A 141 10.67 -23.29 -8.26
CA LYS A 141 10.51 -24.68 -8.70
C LYS A 141 11.78 -25.46 -8.37
N GLY A 142 11.68 -26.40 -7.44
CA GLY A 142 12.69 -27.42 -7.17
C GLY A 142 12.47 -28.68 -8.00
N ASP A 143 13.27 -29.71 -7.75
CA ASP A 143 13.19 -30.97 -8.50
C ASP A 143 11.96 -31.79 -8.09
N THR A 144 11.52 -31.70 -6.83
CA THR A 144 10.40 -32.48 -6.27
C THR A 144 9.22 -31.63 -5.80
N GLY A 145 9.31 -30.30 -5.85
CA GLY A 145 8.20 -29.43 -5.48
C GLY A 145 8.54 -27.96 -5.34
N TRP A 146 7.67 -27.21 -4.66
CA TRP A 146 7.81 -25.77 -4.48
C TRP A 146 8.62 -25.39 -3.25
N ILE A 147 9.46 -24.37 -3.39
CA ILE A 147 9.94 -23.57 -2.26
C ILE A 147 9.17 -22.24 -2.31
N VAL A 148 8.46 -21.92 -1.24
CA VAL A 148 7.66 -20.69 -1.13
C VAL A 148 8.39 -19.70 -0.24
N VAL A 149 8.55 -18.46 -0.69
CA VAL A 149 9.17 -17.37 0.08
C VAL A 149 8.11 -16.33 0.36
N ASP A 150 7.98 -15.97 1.64
CA ASP A 150 7.14 -14.90 2.16
C ASP A 150 5.65 -15.08 1.79
N PRO A 151 4.93 -15.98 2.47
CA PRO A 151 3.56 -16.36 2.13
C PRO A 151 2.52 -15.30 2.56
N LEU A 152 2.74 -14.03 2.20
CA LEU A 152 1.81 -12.91 2.40
C LEU A 152 1.40 -12.69 3.87
N MET A 153 0.45 -11.77 4.09
CA MET A 153 0.00 -11.39 5.43
C MET A 153 -1.21 -12.21 5.90
N SER A 154 -2.09 -12.60 4.98
CA SER A 154 -3.32 -13.32 5.28
C SER A 154 -3.38 -14.70 4.63
N VAL A 155 -3.96 -15.67 5.35
CA VAL A 155 -4.16 -17.06 4.90
C VAL A 155 -4.92 -17.12 3.58
N GLU A 156 -5.99 -16.34 3.46
CA GLU A 156 -6.85 -16.31 2.27
C GLU A 156 -6.09 -15.82 1.03
N CYS A 157 -5.24 -14.80 1.20
CA CYS A 157 -4.45 -14.22 0.11
C CYS A 157 -3.38 -15.22 -0.36
N ALA A 158 -2.71 -15.88 0.59
CA ALA A 158 -1.72 -16.91 0.28
C ALA A 158 -2.34 -18.12 -0.44
N GLN A 159 -3.55 -18.55 -0.02
CA GLN A 159 -4.30 -19.61 -0.71
C GLN A 159 -4.64 -19.22 -2.14
N ALA A 160 -5.15 -18.00 -2.36
CA ALA A 160 -5.48 -17.51 -3.69
C ALA A 160 -4.24 -17.42 -4.60
N ALA A 161 -3.10 -17.00 -4.05
CA ALA A 161 -1.83 -16.95 -4.77
C ALA A 161 -1.33 -18.35 -5.16
N LEU A 162 -1.37 -19.32 -4.24
CA LEU A 162 -1.02 -20.71 -4.54
C LEU A 162 -1.96 -21.30 -5.60
N ALA A 163 -3.27 -21.06 -5.50
CA ALA A 163 -4.24 -21.54 -6.48
C ALA A 163 -3.93 -21.01 -7.90
N LEU A 164 -3.59 -19.71 -8.03
CA LEU A 164 -3.19 -19.14 -9.32
C LEU A 164 -1.93 -19.81 -9.89
N VAL A 165 -0.95 -20.11 -9.04
CA VAL A 165 0.27 -20.84 -9.42
C VAL A 165 -0.07 -22.26 -9.87
N GLU A 166 -0.90 -22.99 -9.12
CA GLU A 166 -1.27 -24.36 -9.45
C GLU A 166 -2.10 -24.47 -10.73
N GLU A 167 -2.98 -23.50 -10.99
CA GLU A 167 -3.77 -23.41 -12.22
C GLU A 167 -2.88 -23.25 -13.46
N ASN A 168 -1.83 -22.44 -13.37
CA ASN A 168 -1.01 -22.07 -14.52
C ASN A 168 0.24 -22.93 -14.71
N LEU A 169 0.83 -23.41 -13.61
CA LEU A 169 2.12 -24.12 -13.62
C LEU A 169 1.99 -25.58 -13.20
N GLY A 170 0.83 -25.99 -12.66
CA GLY A 170 0.55 -27.32 -12.13
C GLY A 170 0.71 -27.40 -10.61
N ALA A 171 -0.01 -28.35 -10.00
CA ALA A 171 0.08 -28.62 -8.58
C ALA A 171 1.33 -29.46 -8.24
N PHE A 172 2.16 -28.95 -7.34
CA PHE A 172 3.33 -29.64 -6.80
C PHE A 172 3.35 -29.48 -5.28
N PRO A 173 3.85 -30.47 -4.52
CA PRO A 173 3.93 -30.35 -3.07
C PRO A 173 4.87 -29.21 -2.69
N VAL A 174 4.51 -28.46 -1.65
CA VAL A 174 5.43 -27.51 -1.03
C VAL A 174 6.45 -28.31 -0.20
N LYS A 175 7.74 -28.04 -0.40
CA LYS A 175 8.85 -28.71 0.29
C LYS A 175 9.50 -27.80 1.34
N ALA A 176 9.48 -26.50 1.12
CA ALA A 176 9.94 -25.54 2.09
C ALA A 176 9.18 -24.22 1.99
N VAL A 177 9.05 -23.55 3.14
CA VAL A 177 8.64 -22.16 3.27
C VAL A 177 9.80 -21.37 3.87
N ILE A 178 10.12 -20.22 3.30
CA ILE A 178 11.16 -19.31 3.77
C ILE A 178 10.48 -18.02 4.21
N TYR A 179 10.76 -17.58 5.44
CA TYR A 179 10.47 -16.21 5.86
C TYR A 179 11.75 -15.38 5.68
N SER A 180 11.71 -14.36 4.83
CA SER A 180 12.86 -13.50 4.57
C SER A 180 13.21 -12.64 5.78
N HIS A 181 12.19 -12.16 6.51
CA HIS A 181 12.33 -11.36 7.72
C HIS A 181 11.08 -11.39 8.60
N SER A 182 11.11 -10.70 9.74
CA SER A 182 10.18 -10.86 10.86
C SER A 182 8.93 -9.98 10.84
N HIS A 183 8.56 -9.38 9.72
CA HIS A 183 7.29 -8.65 9.60
C HIS A 183 6.15 -9.55 9.12
N VAL A 184 4.93 -9.23 9.58
CA VAL A 184 3.74 -10.10 9.44
C VAL A 184 3.34 -10.38 8.00
N ASP A 185 3.63 -9.47 7.09
CA ASP A 185 3.40 -9.60 5.66
C ASP A 185 4.31 -10.61 4.96
N HIS A 186 5.27 -11.18 5.69
CA HIS A 186 6.21 -12.19 5.18
C HIS A 186 6.06 -13.57 5.83
N PHE A 187 5.09 -13.75 6.72
CA PHE A 187 4.80 -15.06 7.33
C PHE A 187 3.33 -15.28 7.65
N GLY A 188 2.52 -14.22 7.69
CA GLY A 188 1.16 -14.25 8.20
C GLY A 188 0.23 -15.20 7.44
N GLY A 189 0.42 -15.38 6.13
CA GLY A 189 -0.40 -16.31 5.35
C GLY A 189 0.13 -17.75 5.30
N VAL A 190 1.13 -18.14 6.10
CA VAL A 190 1.77 -19.46 5.99
C VAL A 190 0.79 -20.65 6.06
N LYS A 191 -0.25 -20.60 6.91
CA LYS A 191 -1.27 -21.66 6.99
C LYS A 191 -2.19 -21.74 5.76
N GLY A 192 -2.05 -20.81 4.84
CA GLY A 192 -2.65 -20.88 3.50
C GLY A 192 -1.82 -21.65 2.49
N ILE A 193 -0.54 -21.92 2.80
CA ILE A 193 0.39 -22.64 1.92
C ILE A 193 0.67 -24.06 2.43
N VAL A 194 0.85 -24.22 3.74
CA VAL A 194 1.16 -25.52 4.38
C VAL A 194 0.45 -25.68 5.71
N SER A 195 0.21 -26.92 6.10
CA SER A 195 -0.32 -27.28 7.43
C SER A 195 0.79 -27.43 8.47
N GLU A 196 0.42 -27.31 9.74
CA GLU A 196 1.36 -27.51 10.84
C GLU A 196 1.73 -28.99 10.99
N GLU A 197 0.80 -29.88 10.65
CA GLU A 197 0.95 -31.33 10.63
C GLU A 197 2.03 -31.76 9.61
N GLU A 198 2.05 -31.17 8.42
CA GLU A 198 3.09 -31.45 7.40
C GLU A 198 4.48 -31.03 7.87
N VAL A 199 4.58 -29.91 8.59
CA VAL A 199 5.83 -29.42 9.14
C VAL A 199 6.30 -30.32 10.29
N GLN A 200 5.40 -30.71 11.20
CA GLN A 200 5.71 -31.63 12.30
C GLN A 200 6.10 -33.03 11.82
N ALA A 201 5.50 -33.50 10.73
CA ALA A 201 5.85 -34.76 10.09
C ALA A 201 7.22 -34.70 9.35
N GLY A 202 7.80 -33.51 9.18
CA GLY A 202 9.06 -33.31 8.46
C GLY A 202 8.90 -33.31 6.93
N ASN A 203 7.67 -33.23 6.42
CA ASN A 203 7.39 -33.19 4.98
C ASN A 203 7.74 -31.82 4.37
N VAL A 204 7.61 -30.77 5.18
CA VAL A 204 7.86 -29.36 4.86
C VAL A 204 8.87 -28.78 5.85
N GLN A 205 9.83 -28.00 5.36
CA GLN A 205 10.68 -27.18 6.23
C GLN A 205 10.23 -25.74 6.29
N VAL A 206 10.33 -25.11 7.46
CA VAL A 206 10.12 -23.66 7.63
C VAL A 206 11.45 -23.03 8.02
N ILE A 207 11.96 -22.15 7.17
CA ILE A 207 13.32 -21.60 7.27
C ILE A 207 13.21 -20.10 7.55
N ALA A 208 13.96 -19.61 8.54
CA ALA A 208 14.01 -18.18 8.83
C ALA A 208 15.40 -17.73 9.30
N PRO A 209 15.70 -16.42 9.25
CA PRO A 209 16.90 -15.86 9.84
C PRO A 209 17.03 -16.17 11.34
N GLU A 210 18.27 -16.26 11.81
CA GLU A 210 18.54 -16.28 13.25
C GLU A 210 17.93 -15.04 13.94
N GLY A 211 17.29 -15.24 15.09
CA GLY A 211 16.61 -14.18 15.83
C GLY A 211 15.19 -13.85 15.35
N PHE A 212 14.70 -14.45 14.25
CA PHE A 212 13.38 -14.17 13.68
C PHE A 212 12.25 -14.14 14.73
N GLU A 213 12.07 -15.22 15.51
CA GLU A 213 10.96 -15.29 16.48
C GLU A 213 11.04 -14.22 17.57
N LYS A 214 12.26 -13.90 18.02
CA LYS A 214 12.47 -12.85 19.02
C LYS A 214 11.94 -11.53 18.48
N HIS A 215 12.26 -11.20 17.23
CA HIS A 215 11.86 -9.94 16.62
C HIS A 215 10.38 -9.93 16.24
N ALA A 216 9.86 -11.01 15.65
CA ALA A 216 8.44 -11.13 15.29
C ALA A 216 7.51 -10.94 16.51
N VAL A 217 7.91 -11.45 17.68
CA VAL A 217 7.14 -11.35 18.92
C VAL A 217 7.40 -10.02 19.65
N SER A 218 8.67 -9.61 19.82
CA SER A 218 8.99 -8.44 20.64
C SER A 218 8.55 -7.11 20.03
N GLU A 219 8.52 -7.02 18.70
CA GLU A 219 8.15 -5.82 17.96
C GLU A 219 6.71 -5.38 18.24
N ASN A 220 5.79 -6.35 18.33
CA ASN A 220 4.35 -6.05 18.31
C ASN A 220 3.68 -6.05 19.69
N ILE A 221 4.36 -6.48 20.76
CA ILE A 221 3.72 -6.66 22.07
C ILE A 221 3.86 -5.42 22.96
N TYR A 222 5.07 -4.95 23.22
CA TYR A 222 5.31 -3.91 24.24
C TYR A 222 4.67 -2.56 23.91
N ALA A 223 4.66 -2.18 22.63
CA ALA A 223 4.08 -0.94 22.14
C ALA A 223 2.91 -1.19 21.16
N GLY A 224 2.38 -2.42 21.11
CA GLY A 224 1.42 -2.87 20.10
C GLY A 224 0.20 -1.97 19.94
N THR A 225 -0.43 -1.56 21.05
CA THR A 225 -1.60 -0.67 21.00
C THR A 225 -1.29 0.69 20.36
N ALA A 226 -0.15 1.29 20.74
CA ALA A 226 0.26 2.59 20.20
C ALA A 226 0.70 2.49 18.73
N MET A 227 1.44 1.43 18.40
CA MET A 227 1.87 1.12 17.03
C MET A 227 0.67 0.87 16.13
N GLY A 228 -0.27 0.00 16.53
CA GLY A 228 -1.47 -0.29 15.76
C GLY A 228 -2.34 0.93 15.52
N ARG A 229 -2.55 1.79 16.54
CA ARG A 229 -3.31 3.03 16.34
C ARG A 229 -2.60 3.98 15.37
N ARG A 230 -1.28 4.10 15.41
CA ARG A 230 -0.52 4.95 14.47
C ARG A 230 -0.48 4.34 13.07
N ALA A 231 -0.39 3.02 12.95
CA ALA A 231 -0.45 2.29 11.70
C ALA A 231 -1.77 2.56 10.97
N SER A 232 -2.90 2.68 11.69
CA SER A 232 -4.18 3.03 11.05
C SER A 232 -4.16 4.39 10.30
N TYR A 233 -3.35 5.35 10.75
CA TYR A 233 -3.13 6.60 10.00
C TYR A 233 -2.13 6.39 8.87
N GLN A 234 -1.01 5.71 9.12
CA GLN A 234 0.04 5.47 8.14
C GLN A 234 -0.48 4.73 6.90
N TYR A 235 -1.28 3.69 7.11
CA TYR A 235 -1.83 2.85 6.05
C TYR A 235 -3.24 3.28 5.60
N GLY A 236 -3.76 4.40 6.14
CA GLY A 236 -5.06 4.93 5.75
C GLY A 236 -6.21 3.92 5.90
N THR A 237 -6.19 3.04 6.91
CA THR A 237 -7.10 1.87 6.98
C THR A 237 -8.58 2.21 7.10
N MET A 238 -8.89 3.48 7.35
CA MET A 238 -10.23 4.06 7.48
C MET A 238 -10.64 4.90 6.27
N LEU A 239 -9.78 5.03 5.26
CA LEU A 239 -10.05 5.71 4.01
C LEU A 239 -10.56 4.69 2.99
N ASP A 240 -11.53 5.11 2.19
CA ASP A 240 -11.88 4.40 0.97
C ASP A 240 -10.84 4.70 -0.12
N GLY A 241 -10.60 3.77 -1.04
CA GLY A 241 -9.76 4.01 -2.20
C GLY A 241 -10.38 5.07 -3.11
N GLY A 242 -9.58 6.03 -3.57
CA GLY A 242 -10.05 7.02 -4.54
C GLY A 242 -9.15 8.24 -4.66
N GLU A 243 -9.52 9.13 -5.57
CA GLU A 243 -8.79 10.38 -5.92
C GLU A 243 -8.57 11.33 -4.73
N THR A 244 -9.42 11.25 -3.71
CA THR A 244 -9.33 12.00 -2.44
C THR A 244 -9.18 11.07 -1.23
N GLY A 245 -8.87 9.80 -1.46
CA GLY A 245 -8.87 8.72 -0.48
C GLY A 245 -7.51 8.05 -0.33
N SER A 246 -7.50 6.73 -0.13
CA SER A 246 -6.25 5.96 -0.12
C SER A 246 -5.76 5.66 -1.53
N LEU A 247 -4.45 5.80 -1.71
CA LEU A 247 -3.66 5.32 -2.83
C LEU A 247 -2.75 4.18 -2.34
N ALA A 248 -1.75 3.79 -3.12
CA ALA A 248 -0.74 2.83 -2.66
C ALA A 248 0.03 3.38 -1.45
N ILE A 249 0.61 2.45 -0.70
CA ILE A 249 1.43 2.73 0.50
C ILE A 249 2.94 2.69 0.18
N GLY A 250 3.29 2.95 -1.09
CA GLY A 250 4.64 2.92 -1.64
C GLY A 250 5.13 1.52 -2.00
N ILE A 251 5.06 0.56 -1.07
CA ILE A 251 5.58 -0.80 -1.30
C ILE A 251 4.54 -1.80 -1.82
N GLY A 252 3.28 -1.36 -1.92
CA GLY A 252 2.13 -2.19 -2.26
C GLY A 252 0.85 -1.36 -2.19
N MET A 253 -0.29 -1.95 -2.54
CA MET A 253 -1.57 -1.23 -2.54
C MET A 253 -2.12 -0.95 -1.13
N GLY A 254 -1.85 -1.83 -0.16
CA GLY A 254 -2.40 -1.73 1.19
C GLY A 254 -2.28 -3.04 1.97
N GLN A 255 -2.91 -3.11 3.13
CA GLN A 255 -2.87 -4.28 4.02
C GLN A 255 -4.13 -5.15 3.86
N SER A 256 -3.98 -6.44 3.58
CA SER A 256 -5.10 -7.40 3.62
C SER A 256 -5.74 -7.48 5.01
N LYS A 257 -7.02 -7.81 5.06
CA LYS A 257 -7.85 -7.82 6.29
C LYS A 257 -8.29 -9.23 6.71
N GLY A 258 -7.55 -10.24 6.24
CA GLY A 258 -7.82 -11.65 6.47
C GLY A 258 -7.21 -12.18 7.77
N ARG A 259 -7.11 -13.50 7.89
CA ARG A 259 -6.56 -14.15 9.08
C ARG A 259 -5.05 -14.23 8.99
N THR A 260 -4.37 -13.69 9.99
CA THR A 260 -2.94 -13.93 10.22
C THR A 260 -2.73 -15.28 10.90
N SER A 261 -1.67 -15.97 10.51
CA SER A 261 -1.24 -17.26 11.01
C SER A 261 0.27 -17.29 11.25
N TYR A 262 0.73 -18.36 11.86
CA TYR A 262 2.14 -18.53 12.20
C TYR A 262 2.47 -20.03 12.31
N ILE A 263 3.64 -20.41 11.82
CA ILE A 263 4.28 -21.71 12.07
C ILE A 263 5.74 -21.43 12.42
N SER A 264 6.22 -21.98 13.55
CA SER A 264 7.59 -21.78 14.01
C SER A 264 8.62 -22.34 13.01
N PRO A 265 9.72 -21.61 12.74
CA PRO A 265 10.81 -22.11 11.90
C PRO A 265 11.43 -23.39 12.45
N THR A 266 11.51 -24.43 11.62
CA THR A 266 12.22 -25.68 11.90
C THR A 266 13.72 -25.56 11.68
N LEU A 267 14.16 -24.57 10.89
CA LEU A 267 15.56 -24.26 10.66
C LEU A 267 15.83 -22.75 10.78
N ARG A 268 16.81 -22.38 11.61
CA ARG A 268 17.31 -21.01 11.77
C ARG A 268 18.72 -20.91 11.24
N ARG A 269 19.02 -19.93 10.38
CA ARG A 269 20.38 -19.73 9.87
C ARG A 269 20.85 -18.29 10.00
N GLY A 270 22.12 -18.15 10.38
CA GLY A 270 22.87 -16.91 10.15
C GLY A 270 23.29 -16.82 8.68
N TRP A 271 23.32 -15.58 8.15
CA TRP A 271 23.61 -15.24 6.75
C TRP A 271 24.97 -15.72 6.21
N HIS A 272 25.83 -16.29 7.04
CA HIS A 272 27.20 -16.68 6.68
C HIS A 272 27.36 -18.11 6.12
N ARG A 273 26.26 -18.88 5.93
CA ARG A 273 26.34 -20.23 5.32
C ARG A 273 25.55 -20.31 4.01
N PRO A 274 26.19 -20.68 2.88
CA PRO A 274 25.54 -20.71 1.55
C PRO A 274 24.29 -21.60 1.49
N LEU A 275 23.26 -21.13 0.78
CA LEU A 275 22.00 -21.84 0.46
C LEU A 275 22.16 -22.96 -0.59
N GLN A 276 23.31 -23.01 -1.28
CA GLN A 276 23.55 -23.89 -2.45
C GLN A 276 23.37 -25.39 -2.19
N ARG A 277 23.49 -25.88 -0.95
CA ARG A 277 23.29 -27.31 -0.65
C ARG A 277 21.82 -27.74 -0.56
N PHE A 278 20.87 -26.82 -0.55
CA PHE A 278 19.47 -27.14 -0.26
C PHE A 278 18.58 -27.22 -1.50
N ILE A 279 18.84 -26.37 -2.50
CA ILE A 279 18.04 -26.33 -3.74
C ILE A 279 18.19 -27.63 -4.56
N HIS A 280 19.33 -28.32 -4.48
CA HIS A 280 19.56 -29.57 -5.22
C HIS A 280 19.15 -30.83 -4.43
N GLN A 281 18.56 -30.68 -3.23
CA GLN A 281 18.12 -31.82 -2.39
C GLN A 281 16.60 -31.87 -2.21
N MET A 282 15.87 -30.90 -2.79
CA MET A 282 14.42 -30.80 -2.79
C MET A 282 13.92 -30.68 -4.21
#